data_AF-A5J0G3-F1
#
_entry.id   AF-A5J0G3-F1
#
_cell.length_a   1.000
_cell.length_b   1.000
_cell.length_c   1.000
_cell.angle_alpha   90.00
_cell.angle_beta   90.00
_cell.angle_gamma   90.00
#
_symmetry.space_group_name_H-M   'P 1'
#
loop_
_entity.id
_entity.type
_entity.pdbx_description
1 polymer ?
#
loop_
_entity_poly.entity_id
_entity_poly.type
_entity_poly.pdbx_seq_one_letter_code
_entity_poly.pdbx_strand_id
1 'polypeptide(L)'
;PDGDVLGMPSIVKFIFLDIGLGMVIFTCILGQLTTQVTSSHCMIDFVNNYFALMTLYTAMFVEYSGIMHSSYLIQNILSAASGKPIISNEPPREGFTFAFFWGRVLMSIAILSFCMAVTLVALFNGDTQVAVKYPGIPNGVSVFLFFFFMAVVGMLEAMQIAFFTVAKLPPSERGTSFFGQKTCELLFKGNGQNLPGFMIGRQLTVVFSFFLVASITGLNITPGEGKNIFGIRDGAQEFLNYGFHGAVITTILASISWQLAASAYPLAFLNNPVTYILLVVALFLEFTGLCSGAWV
;
A
#
# COMPACT_ATOMS: atom_id res chain seq x y z
N PRO A 1 -18.94 6.07 -21.53
CA PRO A 1 -18.79 7.41 -22.15
C PRO A 1 -18.80 7.28 -23.68
N ASP A 2 -19.83 7.80 -24.36
CA ASP A 2 -19.98 7.73 -25.83
C ASP A 2 -19.16 8.78 -26.61
N GLY A 3 -18.25 9.48 -25.92
CA GLY A 3 -17.34 10.44 -26.55
C GLY A 3 -16.27 9.72 -27.37
N ASP A 4 -16.08 10.12 -28.62
CA ASP A 4 -15.08 9.51 -29.49
C ASP A 4 -13.66 9.91 -29.07
N VAL A 5 -13.11 9.18 -28.10
CA VAL A 5 -11.71 9.33 -27.69
C VAL A 5 -10.84 8.68 -28.76
N LEU A 6 -10.22 9.52 -29.60
CA LEU A 6 -9.18 9.17 -30.58
C LEU A 6 -9.59 8.13 -31.65
N GLY A 7 -10.90 7.94 -31.93
CA GLY A 7 -11.36 7.01 -32.96
C GLY A 7 -11.09 5.53 -32.63
N MET A 8 -10.80 5.19 -31.37
CA MET A 8 -10.40 3.83 -31.00
C MET A 8 -11.56 2.83 -31.07
N PRO A 9 -11.30 1.54 -31.39
CA PRO A 9 -12.30 0.48 -31.31
C PRO A 9 -12.93 0.38 -29.92
N SER A 10 -14.23 0.04 -29.86
CA SER A 10 -15.00 0.00 -28.61
C SER A 10 -14.39 -0.91 -27.54
N ILE A 11 -13.75 -2.01 -27.95
CA ILE A 11 -13.08 -2.93 -27.02
C ILE A 11 -11.83 -2.30 -26.36
N VAL A 12 -11.10 -1.44 -27.09
CA VAL A 12 -9.93 -0.74 -26.56
C VAL A 12 -10.37 0.36 -25.60
N LYS A 13 -11.44 1.09 -25.95
CA LYS A 13 -12.06 2.09 -25.05
C LYS A 13 -12.54 1.43 -23.76
N PHE A 14 -13.22 0.29 -23.86
CA PHE A 14 -13.68 -0.45 -22.70
C PHE A 14 -12.53 -0.89 -21.79
N ILE A 15 -11.48 -1.51 -22.34
CA ILE A 15 -10.35 -2.03 -21.55
C ILE A 15 -9.52 -0.90 -20.94
N PHE A 16 -9.15 0.12 -21.72
CA PHE A 16 -8.20 1.14 -21.27
C PHE A 16 -8.86 2.29 -20.51
N LEU A 17 -10.09 2.67 -20.87
CA LEU A 17 -10.78 3.84 -20.32
C LEU A 17 -11.85 3.43 -19.30
N ASP A 18 -12.74 2.49 -19.64
CA ASP A 18 -13.86 2.15 -18.74
C ASP A 18 -13.43 1.26 -17.56
N ILE A 19 -12.55 0.28 -17.80
CA ILE A 19 -11.94 -0.52 -16.72
C ILE A 19 -10.85 0.27 -15.98
N GLY A 20 -10.32 1.33 -16.61
CA GLY A 20 -9.25 2.16 -16.05
C GLY A 20 -7.85 1.53 -16.11
N LEU A 21 -7.67 0.44 -16.88
CA LEU A 21 -6.38 -0.22 -17.05
C LEU A 21 -5.30 0.73 -17.59
N GLY A 22 -5.67 1.67 -18.47
CA GLY A 22 -4.75 2.67 -18.99
C GLY A 22 -4.17 3.56 -17.90
N MET A 23 -5.00 4.02 -16.96
CA MET A 23 -4.54 4.82 -15.82
C MET A 23 -3.69 4.01 -14.85
N VAL A 24 -4.01 2.73 -14.65
CA VAL A 24 -3.21 1.81 -13.82
C VAL A 24 -1.82 1.62 -14.44
N ILE A 25 -1.74 1.30 -15.74
CA ILE A 25 -0.47 1.11 -16.43
C ILE A 25 0.34 2.40 -16.47
N PHE A 26 -0.30 3.54 -16.77
CA PHE A 26 0.36 4.85 -16.75
C PHE A 26 0.96 5.17 -15.38
N THR A 27 0.17 5.01 -14.31
CA THR A 27 0.62 5.28 -12.94
C THR A 27 1.71 4.31 -12.51
N CYS A 28 1.59 3.04 -12.91
CA CYS A 28 2.58 2.01 -12.60
C CYS A 28 3.91 2.30 -13.30
N ILE A 29 3.93 2.43 -14.63
CA ILE A 29 5.17 2.59 -15.41
C ILE A 29 5.81 3.95 -15.11
N LEU A 30 5.11 5.05 -15.43
CA LEU A 30 5.69 6.39 -15.39
C LEU A 30 5.70 6.99 -13.98
N GLY A 31 4.70 6.64 -13.16
CA GLY A 31 4.58 7.21 -11.81
C GLY A 31 5.47 6.54 -10.77
N GLN A 32 5.79 5.24 -10.92
CA GLN A 32 6.39 4.46 -9.84
C GLN A 32 7.53 3.54 -10.29
N LEU A 33 7.37 2.79 -11.37
CA LEU A 33 8.34 1.79 -11.77
C LEU A 33 9.63 2.40 -12.31
N THR A 34 9.57 3.43 -13.16
CA THR A 34 10.80 4.05 -13.69
C THR A 34 11.71 4.56 -12.56
N THR A 35 11.13 5.19 -11.54
CA THR A 35 11.90 5.66 -10.37
C THR A 35 12.38 4.50 -9.52
N GLN A 36 11.56 3.46 -9.31
CA GLN A 36 11.94 2.27 -8.55
C GLN A 36 13.08 1.49 -9.23
N VAL A 37 13.02 1.27 -10.55
CA VAL A 37 14.06 0.59 -11.34
C VAL A 37 15.35 1.40 -11.29
N THR A 38 15.29 2.70 -11.58
CA THR A 38 16.46 3.60 -11.51
C THR A 38 17.10 3.58 -10.13
N SER A 39 16.29 3.66 -9.08
CA SER A 39 16.77 3.63 -7.69
C SER A 39 17.38 2.27 -7.32
N SER A 40 16.94 1.17 -7.93
CA SER A 40 17.46 -0.17 -7.65
C SER A 40 18.84 -0.42 -8.29
N HIS A 41 19.11 0.18 -9.45
CA HIS A 41 20.38 0.05 -10.15
C HIS A 41 21.41 1.10 -9.73
N CYS A 42 20.99 2.36 -9.55
CA CYS A 42 21.85 3.51 -9.29
C CYS A 42 21.46 4.22 -7.98
N MET A 43 21.45 3.48 -6.86
CA MET A 43 20.95 3.95 -5.56
C MET A 43 21.55 5.29 -5.10
N ILE A 44 22.88 5.41 -5.13
CA ILE A 44 23.58 6.61 -4.63
C ILE A 44 23.28 7.80 -5.52
N ASP A 45 23.35 7.63 -6.84
CA ASP A 45 23.10 8.71 -7.80
C ASP A 45 21.62 9.16 -7.76
N PHE A 46 20.70 8.21 -7.56
CA PHE A 46 19.27 8.50 -7.41
C PHE A 46 18.96 9.35 -6.17
N VAL A 47 19.68 9.15 -5.07
CA VAL A 47 19.50 9.94 -3.84
C VAL A 47 20.29 11.26 -3.87
N ASN A 48 21.36 11.33 -4.67
CA ASN A 48 22.25 12.49 -4.73
C ASN A 48 21.69 13.64 -5.60
N ASN A 49 20.51 14.16 -5.24
CA ASN A 49 19.94 15.36 -5.86
C ASN A 49 19.00 16.10 -4.90
N TYR A 50 18.77 17.39 -5.18
CA TYR A 50 17.93 18.26 -4.34
C TYR A 50 16.47 17.77 -4.24
N PHE A 51 15.95 17.12 -5.28
CA PHE A 51 14.57 16.63 -5.27
C PHE A 51 14.40 15.44 -4.32
N ALA A 52 15.36 14.52 -4.28
CA ALA A 52 15.41 13.43 -3.31
C ALA A 52 15.55 13.96 -1.88
N LEU A 53 16.38 14.98 -1.65
CA LEU A 53 16.52 15.63 -0.35
C LEU A 53 15.21 16.31 0.10
N MET A 54 14.54 17.04 -0.81
CA MET A 54 13.23 17.64 -0.55
C MET A 54 12.18 16.59 -0.17
N THR A 55 12.17 15.46 -0.88
CA THR A 55 11.26 14.33 -0.61
C THR A 55 11.52 13.75 0.78
N LEU A 56 12.79 13.56 1.15
CA LEU A 56 13.17 13.10 2.48
C LEU A 56 12.70 14.06 3.58
N TYR A 57 12.92 15.37 3.44
CA TYR A 57 12.45 16.34 4.44
C TYR A 57 10.93 16.40 4.56
N THR A 58 10.21 16.24 3.43
CA THR A 58 8.75 16.14 3.45
C THR A 58 8.29 14.90 4.23
N ALA A 59 8.91 13.74 4.00
CA ALA A 59 8.62 12.53 4.75
C ALA A 59 8.94 12.68 6.25
N MET A 60 10.08 13.29 6.59
CA MET A 60 10.45 13.59 7.98
C MET A 60 9.47 14.56 8.65
N PHE A 61 8.94 15.54 7.92
CA PHE A 61 7.93 16.47 8.44
C PHE A 61 6.59 15.74 8.71
N VAL A 62 6.16 14.88 7.80
CA VAL A 62 4.96 14.05 8.01
C VAL A 62 5.15 13.12 9.20
N GLU A 63 6.32 12.49 9.33
CA GLU A 63 6.66 11.67 10.50
C GLU A 63 6.64 12.49 11.79
N TYR A 64 7.23 13.68 11.78
CA TYR A 64 7.21 14.60 12.92
C TYR A 64 5.78 15.02 13.30
N SER A 65 4.90 15.25 12.32
CA SER A 65 3.49 15.61 12.57
C SER A 65 2.74 14.56 13.39
N GLY A 66 3.15 13.29 13.29
CA GLY A 66 2.55 12.20 14.06
C GLY A 66 1.29 11.60 13.45
N ILE A 67 0.81 12.08 12.30
CA ILE A 67 -0.45 11.60 11.70
C ILE A 67 -0.40 10.08 11.44
N MET A 68 0.78 9.51 11.16
CA MET A 68 0.98 8.09 10.86
C MET A 68 1.36 7.22 12.09
N HIS A 69 1.45 7.80 13.29
CA HIS A 69 2.02 7.14 14.47
C HIS A 69 1.26 5.90 15.00
N SER A 70 0.00 5.72 14.63
CA SER A 70 -0.77 4.51 14.94
C SER A 70 -0.10 3.25 14.38
N SER A 71 0.68 3.36 13.29
CA SER A 71 1.49 2.26 12.75
C SER A 71 2.55 1.76 13.73
N TYR A 72 3.19 2.64 14.51
CA TYR A 72 4.12 2.24 15.57
C TYR A 72 3.43 1.55 16.74
N LEU A 73 2.19 1.95 17.07
CA LEU A 73 1.42 1.22 18.06
C LEU A 73 1.11 -0.20 17.57
N ILE A 74 0.69 -0.35 16.31
CA ILE A 74 0.45 -1.66 15.70
C ILE A 74 1.73 -2.49 15.74
N GLN A 75 2.89 -1.91 15.43
CA GLN A 75 4.19 -2.58 15.53
C GLN A 75 4.48 -3.04 16.97
N ASN A 76 4.26 -2.19 17.98
CA ASN A 76 4.46 -2.52 19.38
C ASN A 76 3.54 -3.67 19.83
N ILE A 77 2.27 -3.67 19.41
CA ILE A 77 1.31 -4.74 19.68
C ILE A 77 1.77 -6.05 19.04
N LEU A 78 2.20 -6.01 17.77
CA LEU A 78 2.71 -7.19 17.06
C LEU A 78 3.98 -7.74 17.73
N SER A 79 4.85 -6.88 18.23
CA SER A 79 6.05 -7.28 18.96
C SER A 79 5.73 -7.94 20.30
N ALA A 80 4.81 -7.35 21.06
CA ALA A 80 4.32 -7.92 22.31
C ALA A 80 3.66 -9.29 22.08
N ALA A 81 2.82 -9.42 21.04
CA ALA A 81 2.16 -10.67 20.70
C ALA A 81 3.14 -11.76 20.20
N SER A 82 4.21 -11.35 19.51
CA SER A 82 5.22 -12.27 18.96
C SER A 82 6.31 -12.66 19.97
N GLY A 83 6.36 -12.01 21.15
CA GLY A 83 7.36 -12.26 22.19
C GLY A 83 8.80 -11.93 21.80
N LYS A 84 9.00 -11.16 20.71
CA LYS A 84 10.32 -10.79 20.19
C LYS A 84 10.48 -9.27 20.26
N PRO A 85 11.44 -8.73 21.01
CA PRO A 85 11.59 -7.28 21.14
C PRO A 85 11.97 -6.64 19.79
N ILE A 86 11.46 -5.42 19.55
CA ILE A 86 11.90 -4.60 18.41
C ILE A 86 13.31 -4.11 18.73
N ILE A 87 14.28 -4.47 17.91
CA ILE A 87 15.64 -3.95 18.01
C ILE A 87 15.61 -2.53 17.45
N SER A 88 15.63 -1.53 18.33
CA SER A 88 15.73 -0.12 17.95
C SER A 88 17.13 0.41 18.27
N ASN A 89 17.67 1.22 17.36
CA ASN A 89 18.92 1.95 17.58
C ASN A 89 18.68 3.33 18.24
N GLU A 90 17.42 3.67 18.55
CA GLU A 90 17.08 4.93 19.23
C GLU A 90 17.30 4.83 20.75
N PRO A 91 17.76 5.91 21.40
CA PRO A 91 17.85 5.96 22.85
C PRO A 91 16.45 5.77 23.50
N PRO A 92 16.39 5.22 24.72
CA PRO A 92 15.12 5.07 25.45
C PRO A 92 14.38 6.40 25.53
N ARG A 93 13.08 6.37 25.21
CA ARG A 93 12.23 7.57 25.23
C ARG A 93 11.89 7.91 26.68
N GLU A 94 12.49 8.96 27.22
CA GLU A 94 12.26 9.42 28.60
C GLU A 94 11.53 10.78 28.67
N GLY A 95 10.77 10.98 29.75
CA GLY A 95 10.16 12.27 30.09
C GLY A 95 9.23 12.85 29.02
N PHE A 96 9.51 14.09 28.60
CA PHE A 96 8.70 14.81 27.61
C PHE A 96 8.65 14.11 26.26
N THR A 97 9.74 13.48 25.83
CA THR A 97 9.81 12.73 24.56
C THR A 97 8.86 11.54 24.54
N PHE A 98 8.70 10.87 25.69
CA PHE A 98 7.74 9.78 25.85
C PHE A 98 6.29 10.28 25.76
N ALA A 99 5.97 11.35 26.50
CA ALA A 99 4.63 11.95 26.48
C ALA A 99 4.27 12.49 25.09
N PHE A 100 5.21 13.15 24.42
CA PHE A 100 5.04 13.68 23.06
C PHE A 100 4.83 12.55 22.04
N PHE A 101 5.55 11.43 22.16
CA PHE A 101 5.33 10.25 21.32
C PHE A 101 3.91 9.70 21.48
N TRP A 102 3.47 9.44 22.71
CA TRP A 102 2.16 8.86 22.98
C TRP A 102 1.00 9.81 22.67
N GLY A 103 1.19 11.12 22.85
CA GLY A 103 0.22 12.13 22.40
C GLY A 103 -0.02 12.07 20.89
N ARG A 104 1.05 11.95 20.10
CA ARG A 104 0.96 11.77 18.64
C ARG A 104 0.33 10.42 18.25
N VAL A 105 0.64 9.35 18.98
CA VAL A 105 -0.03 8.04 18.80
C VAL A 105 -1.53 8.16 19.04
N LEU A 106 -1.95 8.79 20.14
CA LEU A 106 -3.38 8.97 20.45
C LEU A 106 -4.10 9.79 19.37
N MET A 107 -3.49 10.88 18.90
CA MET A 107 -4.01 11.69 17.81
C MET A 107 -4.15 10.89 16.51
N SER A 108 -3.12 10.12 16.14
CA SER A 108 -3.15 9.25 14.96
C SER A 108 -4.25 8.20 15.03
N ILE A 109 -4.45 7.57 16.20
CA ILE A 109 -5.54 6.60 16.41
C ILE A 109 -6.89 7.28 16.26
N ALA A 110 -7.09 8.47 16.84
CA ALA A 110 -8.35 9.20 16.71
C ALA A 110 -8.68 9.51 15.24
N ILE A 111 -7.68 10.00 14.47
CA ILE A 111 -7.83 10.26 13.04
C ILE A 111 -8.15 8.96 12.28
N LEU A 112 -7.38 7.89 12.51
CA LEU A 112 -7.59 6.62 11.83
C LEU A 112 -8.98 6.03 12.14
N SER A 113 -9.39 6.03 13.40
CA SER A 113 -10.71 5.55 13.82
C SER A 113 -11.83 6.36 13.19
N PHE A 114 -11.69 7.68 13.08
CA PHE A 114 -12.65 8.54 12.39
C PHE A 114 -12.71 8.21 10.88
N CYS A 115 -11.57 8.11 10.21
CA CYS A 115 -11.51 7.74 8.79
C CYS A 115 -12.16 6.37 8.54
N MET A 116 -11.85 5.38 9.38
CA MET A 116 -12.46 4.05 9.31
C MET A 116 -13.98 4.10 9.52
N ALA A 117 -14.47 4.88 10.48
CA ALA A 117 -15.90 5.04 10.71
C ALA A 117 -16.61 5.67 9.49
N VAL A 118 -16.06 6.75 8.92
CA VAL A 118 -16.57 7.37 7.69
C VAL A 118 -16.65 6.36 6.55
N THR A 119 -15.58 5.60 6.35
CA THR A 119 -15.46 4.65 5.23
C THR A 119 -16.45 3.49 5.38
N LEU A 120 -16.52 2.89 6.57
CA LEU A 120 -17.39 1.75 6.81
C LEU A 120 -18.87 2.14 6.73
N VAL A 121 -19.26 3.29 7.31
CA VAL A 121 -20.64 3.78 7.23
C VAL A 121 -21.02 4.04 5.77
N ALA A 122 -20.16 4.72 5.01
CA ALA A 122 -20.42 4.95 3.58
C ALA A 122 -20.52 3.63 2.78
N LEU A 123 -19.67 2.64 3.07
CA LEU A 123 -19.71 1.34 2.41
C LEU A 123 -20.99 0.57 2.73
N PHE A 124 -21.41 0.53 4.00
CA PHE A 124 -22.63 -0.17 4.40
C PHE A 124 -23.90 0.50 3.84
N ASN A 125 -23.89 1.83 3.72
CA ASN A 125 -24.99 2.59 3.14
C ASN A 125 -25.02 2.54 1.60
N GLY A 126 -23.91 2.16 0.95
CA GLY A 126 -23.79 2.20 -0.52
C GLY A 126 -23.45 3.59 -1.08
N ASP A 127 -22.98 4.50 -0.23
CA ASP A 127 -22.67 5.90 -0.58
C ASP A 127 -21.24 6.06 -1.13
N THR A 128 -20.74 5.05 -1.84
CA THR A 128 -19.35 4.99 -2.33
C THR A 128 -19.27 4.86 -3.84
N GLN A 129 -18.15 5.27 -4.43
CA GLN A 129 -17.94 5.22 -5.88
C GLN A 129 -18.01 3.78 -6.43
N VAL A 130 -17.68 2.76 -5.63
CA VAL A 130 -17.82 1.35 -6.04
C VAL A 130 -19.28 0.95 -6.30
N ALA A 131 -20.24 1.49 -5.53
CA ALA A 131 -21.66 1.22 -5.74
C ALA A 131 -22.18 1.80 -7.06
N VAL A 132 -21.62 2.94 -7.49
CA VAL A 132 -21.94 3.57 -8.77
C VAL A 132 -21.29 2.85 -9.94
N LYS A 133 -19.99 2.50 -9.82
CA LYS A 133 -19.23 1.85 -10.89
C LYS A 133 -19.62 0.39 -11.08
N TYR A 134 -19.96 -0.31 -9.99
CA TYR A 134 -20.26 -1.73 -9.99
C TYR A 134 -21.57 -2.01 -9.24
N PRO A 135 -22.73 -1.64 -9.82
CA PRO A 135 -24.03 -1.73 -9.14
C PRO A 135 -24.46 -3.17 -8.81
N GLY A 136 -23.83 -4.17 -9.43
CA GLY A 136 -24.08 -5.58 -9.16
C GLY A 136 -23.36 -6.12 -7.91
N ILE A 137 -22.50 -5.34 -7.24
CA ILE A 137 -21.77 -5.78 -6.05
C ILE A 137 -22.56 -5.40 -4.79
N PRO A 138 -23.01 -6.37 -3.97
CA PRO A 138 -23.68 -6.08 -2.71
C PRO A 138 -22.75 -5.33 -1.73
N ASN A 139 -23.29 -4.44 -0.91
CA ASN A 139 -22.53 -3.65 0.06
C ASN A 139 -21.63 -4.51 0.97
N GLY A 140 -22.12 -5.68 1.42
CA GLY A 140 -21.32 -6.62 2.22
C GLY A 140 -20.11 -7.18 1.48
N VAL A 141 -20.22 -7.41 0.17
CA VAL A 141 -19.10 -7.83 -0.67
C VAL A 141 -18.11 -6.69 -0.84
N SER A 142 -18.55 -5.44 -0.99
CA SER A 142 -17.67 -4.27 -1.04
C SER A 142 -16.84 -4.10 0.23
N VAL A 143 -17.43 -4.35 1.41
CA VAL A 143 -16.70 -4.35 2.69
C VAL A 143 -15.67 -5.50 2.75
N PHE A 144 -16.03 -6.70 2.28
CA PHE A 144 -15.06 -7.79 2.19
C PHE A 144 -13.91 -7.45 1.24
N LEU A 145 -14.21 -6.93 0.04
CA LEU A 145 -13.22 -6.53 -0.96
C LEU A 145 -12.29 -5.44 -0.43
N PHE A 146 -12.82 -4.49 0.36
CA PHE A 146 -12.02 -3.49 1.04
C PHE A 146 -10.89 -4.12 1.87
N PHE A 147 -11.23 -4.99 2.82
CA PHE A 147 -10.23 -5.65 3.67
C PHE A 147 -9.34 -6.62 2.89
N PHE A 148 -9.89 -7.31 1.90
CA PHE A 148 -9.14 -8.23 1.04
C PHE A 148 -8.04 -7.49 0.27
N PHE A 149 -8.37 -6.41 -0.44
CA PHE A 149 -7.37 -5.65 -1.19
C PHE A 149 -6.38 -4.93 -0.26
N MET A 150 -6.83 -4.42 0.89
CA MET A 150 -5.92 -3.87 1.91
C MET A 150 -4.90 -4.91 2.39
N ALA A 151 -5.32 -6.17 2.60
CA ALA A 151 -4.43 -7.25 2.99
C ALA A 151 -3.47 -7.67 1.87
N VAL A 152 -3.94 -7.73 0.62
CA VAL A 152 -3.08 -8.02 -0.55
C VAL A 152 -2.00 -6.95 -0.71
N VAL A 153 -2.38 -5.66 -0.66
CA VAL A 153 -1.43 -4.54 -0.70
C VAL A 153 -0.44 -4.63 0.45
N GLY A 154 -0.93 -4.82 1.68
CA GLY A 154 -0.11 -4.98 2.87
C GLY A 154 0.93 -6.07 2.74
N MET A 155 0.52 -7.24 2.26
CA MET A 155 1.44 -8.35 2.00
C MET A 155 2.49 -8.00 0.94
N LEU A 156 2.10 -7.41 -0.20
CA LEU A 156 3.04 -7.07 -1.28
C LEU A 156 4.04 -5.97 -0.88
N GLU A 157 3.63 -5.01 -0.06
CA GLU A 157 4.51 -3.97 0.50
C GLU A 157 5.45 -4.54 1.57
N ALA A 158 4.93 -5.35 2.49
CA ALA A 158 5.75 -6.09 3.45
C ALA A 158 6.81 -6.96 2.78
N MET A 159 6.41 -7.72 1.74
CA MET A 159 7.29 -8.65 1.04
C MET A 159 8.50 -7.95 0.43
N GLN A 160 8.35 -6.74 -0.11
CA GLN A 160 9.48 -5.98 -0.65
C GLN A 160 10.56 -5.76 0.42
N ILE A 161 10.17 -5.28 1.60
CA ILE A 161 11.10 -5.03 2.71
C ILE A 161 11.65 -6.33 3.27
N ALA A 162 10.81 -7.36 3.42
CA ALA A 162 11.24 -8.66 3.91
C ALA A 162 12.29 -9.29 2.98
N PHE A 163 12.08 -9.24 1.66
CA PHE A 163 12.99 -9.77 0.66
C PHE A 163 14.31 -9.00 0.61
N PHE A 164 14.28 -7.66 0.70
CA PHE A 164 15.50 -6.87 0.80
C PHE A 164 16.30 -7.15 2.07
N THR A 165 15.61 -7.33 3.20
CA THR A 165 16.28 -7.68 4.46
C THR A 165 16.91 -9.07 4.38
N VAL A 166 16.20 -10.06 3.81
CA VAL A 166 16.73 -11.41 3.63
C VAL A 166 17.87 -11.48 2.60
N ALA A 167 17.87 -10.61 1.58
CA ALA A 167 18.98 -10.50 0.64
C ALA A 167 20.30 -10.10 1.31
N LYS A 168 20.24 -9.40 2.45
CA LYS A 168 21.42 -9.03 3.26
C LYS A 168 21.89 -10.15 4.19
N LEU A 169 21.07 -11.19 4.41
CA LEU A 169 21.43 -12.31 5.29
C LEU A 169 22.27 -13.36 4.55
N PRO A 170 23.25 -14.00 5.24
CA PRO A 170 23.97 -15.16 4.71
C PRO A 170 23.00 -16.31 4.37
N PRO A 171 23.28 -17.13 3.35
CA PRO A 171 22.40 -18.23 2.94
C PRO A 171 21.97 -19.18 4.08
N SER A 172 22.85 -19.44 5.05
CA SER A 172 22.59 -20.28 6.23
C SER A 172 21.52 -19.72 7.17
N GLU A 173 21.25 -18.42 7.12
CA GLU A 173 20.32 -17.73 8.02
C GLU A 173 18.96 -17.42 7.37
N ARG A 174 18.77 -17.80 6.10
CA ARG A 174 17.57 -17.47 5.29
C ARG A 174 16.32 -18.32 5.61
N GLY A 175 16.21 -18.78 6.85
CA GLY A 175 15.12 -19.60 7.35
C GLY A 175 15.26 -21.09 7.02
N THR A 176 14.83 -21.93 7.96
CA THR A 176 14.87 -23.41 7.83
C THR A 176 13.52 -24.03 7.48
N SER A 177 12.46 -23.21 7.36
CA SER A 177 11.11 -23.69 7.08
C SER A 177 10.95 -24.05 5.60
N PHE A 178 10.01 -24.95 5.29
CA PHE A 178 9.75 -25.40 3.92
C PHE A 178 9.38 -24.25 2.96
N PHE A 179 8.44 -23.38 3.37
CA PHE A 179 8.05 -22.24 2.54
C PHE A 179 9.11 -21.14 2.51
N GLY A 180 9.85 -20.94 3.61
CA GLY A 180 10.98 -20.01 3.65
C GLY A 180 12.07 -20.40 2.66
N GLN A 181 12.46 -21.69 2.66
CA GLN A 181 13.45 -22.22 1.71
C GLN A 181 12.97 -22.12 0.26
N LYS A 182 11.73 -22.53 -0.04
CA LYS A 182 11.17 -22.42 -1.40
C LYS A 182 11.10 -20.97 -1.90
N THR A 183 10.69 -20.06 -1.03
CA THR A 183 10.61 -18.64 -1.36
C THR A 183 12.01 -18.07 -1.62
N CYS A 184 12.98 -18.36 -0.76
CA CYS A 184 14.38 -17.97 -0.94
C CYS A 184 15.00 -18.56 -2.21
N GLU A 185 14.78 -19.86 -2.46
CA GLU A 185 15.30 -20.54 -3.64
C GLU A 185 14.74 -19.92 -4.92
N LEU A 186 13.43 -19.64 -4.97
CA LEU A 186 12.82 -18.95 -6.10
C LEU A 186 13.32 -17.51 -6.23
N LEU A 187 13.41 -16.76 -5.14
CA LEU A 187 13.81 -15.36 -5.14
C LEU A 187 15.26 -15.14 -5.61
N PHE A 188 16.19 -16.05 -5.25
CA PHE A 188 17.60 -15.95 -5.63
C PHE A 188 17.98 -16.82 -6.83
N LYS A 189 17.01 -17.50 -7.46
CA LYS A 189 17.25 -18.28 -8.69
C LYS A 189 17.79 -17.40 -9.81
N GLY A 190 18.62 -17.97 -10.68
CA GLY A 190 19.10 -17.28 -11.89
C GLY A 190 19.97 -16.06 -11.57
N ASN A 191 20.92 -16.21 -10.62
CA ASN A 191 21.80 -15.13 -10.18
C ASN A 191 21.07 -13.93 -9.53
N GLY A 192 19.91 -14.16 -8.92
CA GLY A 192 19.14 -13.12 -8.22
C GLY A 192 18.28 -12.21 -9.11
N GLN A 193 18.09 -12.55 -10.40
CA GLN A 193 17.24 -11.78 -11.33
C GLN A 193 15.77 -11.69 -10.89
N ASN A 194 15.30 -12.69 -10.14
CA ASN A 194 13.92 -12.74 -9.66
C ASN A 194 13.62 -11.70 -8.56
N LEU A 195 14.62 -11.18 -7.85
CA LEU A 195 14.39 -10.13 -6.84
C LEU A 195 14.00 -8.79 -7.50
N PRO A 196 14.77 -8.25 -8.48
CA PRO A 196 14.31 -7.13 -9.30
C PRO A 196 13.02 -7.42 -10.07
N GLY A 197 12.88 -8.64 -10.65
CA GLY A 197 11.65 -9.04 -11.34
C GLY A 197 10.40 -8.98 -10.45
N PHE A 198 10.51 -9.47 -9.21
CA PHE A 198 9.44 -9.34 -8.21
C PHE A 198 9.11 -7.88 -7.91
N MET A 199 10.12 -7.01 -7.76
CA MET A 199 9.89 -5.59 -7.45
C MET A 199 9.04 -4.89 -8.50
N ILE A 200 9.20 -5.25 -9.77
CA ILE A 200 8.43 -4.71 -10.88
C ILE A 200 7.08 -5.40 -11.00
N GLY A 201 7.08 -6.73 -11.02
CA GLY A 201 5.87 -7.53 -11.19
C GLY A 201 4.83 -7.31 -10.10
N ARG A 202 5.26 -7.11 -8.84
CA ARG A 202 4.34 -6.79 -7.73
C ARG A 202 3.66 -5.44 -7.92
N GLN A 203 4.34 -4.47 -8.55
CA GLN A 203 3.90 -3.08 -8.54
C GLN A 203 2.59 -2.91 -9.31
N LEU A 204 2.40 -3.68 -10.38
CA LEU A 204 1.15 -3.70 -11.12
C LEU A 204 -0.03 -4.14 -10.23
N THR A 205 0.15 -5.21 -9.43
CA THR A 205 -0.88 -5.67 -8.48
C THR A 205 -1.12 -4.66 -7.37
N VAL A 206 -0.07 -4.02 -6.86
CA VAL A 206 -0.15 -2.98 -5.83
C VAL A 206 -0.95 -1.78 -6.34
N VAL A 207 -0.57 -1.20 -7.49
CA VAL A 207 -1.25 -0.04 -8.08
C VAL A 207 -2.70 -0.38 -8.40
N PHE A 208 -2.95 -1.52 -9.06
CA PHE A 208 -4.31 -1.95 -9.36
C PHE A 208 -5.17 -2.06 -8.09
N SER A 209 -4.64 -2.68 -7.03
CA SER A 209 -5.35 -2.81 -5.75
C SER A 209 -5.60 -1.46 -5.09
N PHE A 210 -4.65 -0.52 -5.13
CA PHE A 210 -4.86 0.85 -4.63
C PHE A 210 -5.93 1.61 -5.40
N PHE A 211 -6.02 1.45 -6.73
CA PHE A 211 -7.08 2.05 -7.54
C PHE A 211 -8.47 1.48 -7.17
N LEU A 212 -8.56 0.16 -6.95
CA LEU A 212 -9.81 -0.46 -6.49
C LEU A 212 -10.18 0.02 -5.09
N VAL A 213 -9.23 0.03 -4.16
CA VAL A 213 -9.48 0.52 -2.79
C VAL A 213 -9.87 1.99 -2.81
N ALA A 214 -9.22 2.84 -3.61
CA ALA A 214 -9.59 4.24 -3.76
C ALA A 214 -11.03 4.39 -4.27
N SER A 215 -11.47 3.53 -5.19
CA SER A 215 -12.86 3.50 -5.65
C SER A 215 -13.84 2.98 -4.59
N ILE A 216 -13.40 2.08 -3.72
CA ILE A 216 -14.19 1.56 -2.60
C ILE A 216 -14.33 2.63 -1.50
N THR A 217 -13.26 3.36 -1.20
CA THR A 217 -13.24 4.39 -0.14
C THR A 217 -13.75 5.76 -0.60
N GLY A 218 -13.81 5.99 -1.91
CA GLY A 218 -14.27 7.25 -2.48
C GLY A 218 -15.76 7.46 -2.18
N LEU A 219 -16.09 8.59 -1.55
CA LEU A 219 -17.47 8.91 -1.21
C LEU A 219 -18.23 9.41 -2.43
N ASN A 220 -19.52 9.11 -2.48
CA ASN A 220 -20.45 9.59 -3.49
C ASN A 220 -21.69 10.22 -2.82
N ILE A 221 -21.45 11.19 -1.93
CA ILE A 221 -22.51 11.90 -1.20
C ILE A 221 -22.58 13.32 -1.72
N THR A 222 -23.73 13.73 -2.26
CA THR A 222 -23.96 15.12 -2.70
C THR A 222 -24.20 16.02 -1.48
N PRO A 223 -23.35 17.04 -1.21
CA PRO A 223 -23.58 17.99 -0.12
C PRO A 223 -24.90 18.76 -0.33
N GLY A 224 -25.59 19.12 0.75
CA GLY A 224 -26.83 19.91 0.69
C GLY A 224 -28.12 19.11 0.52
N GLU A 225 -28.06 17.78 0.34
CA GLU A 225 -29.26 16.92 0.25
C GLU A 225 -29.74 16.38 1.63
N GLY A 226 -29.14 16.84 2.73
CA GLY A 226 -29.47 16.39 4.09
C GLY A 226 -29.03 14.95 4.42
N LYS A 227 -28.24 14.32 3.53
CA LYS A 227 -27.69 12.96 3.68
C LYS A 227 -26.20 12.96 4.02
N ASN A 228 -25.68 14.07 4.53
CA ASN A 228 -24.27 14.17 4.90
C ASN A 228 -23.92 13.12 5.96
N ILE A 229 -22.74 12.53 5.85
CA ILE A 229 -22.31 11.48 6.76
C ILE A 229 -22.25 12.03 8.20
N PHE A 230 -22.85 11.33 9.15
CA PHE A 230 -22.97 11.79 10.54
C PHE A 230 -23.67 13.15 10.73
N GLY A 231 -24.43 13.64 9.75
CA GLY A 231 -25.12 14.93 9.84
C GLY A 231 -24.19 16.15 9.88
N ILE A 232 -22.98 16.03 9.35
CA ILE A 232 -22.01 17.14 9.31
C ILE A 232 -22.43 18.26 8.35
N ARG A 233 -21.78 19.42 8.47
CA ARG A 233 -22.00 20.58 7.58
C ARG A 233 -21.53 20.28 6.15
N ASP A 234 -22.14 20.92 5.16
CA ASP A 234 -21.87 20.67 3.73
C ASP A 234 -20.39 20.84 3.35
N GLY A 235 -19.72 21.90 3.84
CA GLY A 235 -18.30 22.11 3.56
C GLY A 235 -17.39 21.02 4.15
N ALA A 236 -17.79 20.38 5.26
CA ALA A 236 -17.06 19.23 5.80
C ALA A 236 -17.30 17.96 4.98
N GLN A 237 -18.53 17.78 4.46
CA GLN A 237 -18.83 16.69 3.52
C GLN A 237 -18.05 16.84 2.21
N GLU A 238 -17.95 18.07 1.67
CA GLU A 238 -17.14 18.36 0.49
C GLU A 238 -15.67 18.01 0.72
N PHE A 239 -15.13 18.34 1.90
CA PHE A 239 -13.77 17.95 2.26
C PHE A 239 -13.59 16.42 2.34
N LEU A 240 -14.55 15.68 2.91
CA LEU A 240 -14.50 14.22 2.93
C LEU A 240 -14.61 13.62 1.53
N ASN A 241 -15.35 14.24 0.62
CA ASN A 241 -15.47 13.78 -0.76
C ASN A 241 -14.15 13.83 -1.55
N TYR A 242 -13.15 14.60 -1.10
CA TYR A 242 -11.80 14.55 -1.69
C TYR A 242 -11.09 13.21 -1.46
N GLY A 243 -11.54 12.38 -0.51
CA GLY A 243 -11.01 11.01 -0.33
C GLY A 243 -9.79 10.89 0.58
N PHE A 244 -9.41 11.95 1.30
CA PHE A 244 -8.25 11.93 2.21
C PHE A 244 -8.35 10.84 3.29
N HIS A 245 -9.56 10.49 3.75
CA HIS A 245 -9.75 9.41 4.72
C HIS A 245 -9.31 8.05 4.15
N GLY A 246 -9.59 7.77 2.88
CA GLY A 246 -9.16 6.55 2.20
C GLY A 246 -7.63 6.49 2.07
N ALA A 247 -7.00 7.62 1.73
CA ALA A 247 -5.55 7.74 1.71
C ALA A 247 -4.92 7.46 3.09
N VAL A 248 -5.43 8.09 4.16
CA VAL A 248 -4.92 7.88 5.52
C VAL A 248 -5.04 6.41 5.94
N ILE A 249 -6.20 5.78 5.71
CA ILE A 249 -6.42 4.37 6.06
C ILE A 249 -5.45 3.46 5.31
N THR A 250 -5.36 3.64 4.00
CA THR A 250 -4.51 2.78 3.16
C THR A 250 -3.03 2.96 3.48
N THR A 251 -2.56 4.19 3.68
CA THR A 251 -1.18 4.46 4.09
C THR A 251 -0.86 3.81 5.43
N ILE A 252 -1.71 3.92 6.45
CA ILE A 252 -1.43 3.37 7.77
C ILE A 252 -1.61 1.84 7.77
N LEU A 253 -2.80 1.36 7.42
CA LEU A 253 -3.21 -0.03 7.63
C LEU A 253 -2.85 -0.98 6.49
N ALA A 254 -2.81 -0.52 5.24
CA ALA A 254 -2.41 -1.35 4.11
C ALA A 254 -0.94 -1.19 3.71
N SER A 255 -0.21 -0.21 4.23
CA SER A 255 1.19 0.01 3.84
C SER A 255 2.13 0.03 5.04
N ILE A 256 2.21 1.13 5.79
CA ILE A 256 3.24 1.36 6.82
C ILE A 256 3.22 0.28 7.90
N SER A 257 2.05 -0.12 8.41
CA SER A 257 1.95 -1.14 9.46
C SER A 257 2.55 -2.48 9.04
N TRP A 258 2.33 -2.89 7.79
CA TRP A 258 2.88 -4.12 7.22
C TRP A 258 4.38 -4.00 6.94
N GLN A 259 4.82 -2.85 6.44
CA GLN A 259 6.23 -2.54 6.21
C GLN A 259 7.05 -2.58 7.52
N LEU A 260 6.54 -1.96 8.58
CA LEU A 260 7.14 -1.98 9.91
C LEU A 260 7.19 -3.39 10.51
N ALA A 261 6.12 -4.18 10.33
CA ALA A 261 6.08 -5.57 10.76
C ALA A 261 7.11 -6.43 9.99
N ALA A 262 7.23 -6.23 8.68
CA ALA A 262 8.18 -6.95 7.83
C ALA A 262 9.64 -6.60 8.10
N SER A 263 9.91 -5.33 8.42
CA SER A 263 11.23 -4.89 8.86
C SER A 263 11.64 -5.55 10.17
N ALA A 264 10.71 -5.70 11.12
CA ALA A 264 10.97 -6.35 12.41
C ALA A 264 11.03 -7.88 12.32
N TYR A 265 10.20 -8.52 11.48
CA TYR A 265 10.05 -9.97 11.39
C TYR A 265 10.12 -10.52 9.95
N PRO A 266 11.20 -10.27 9.19
CA PRO A 266 11.27 -10.62 7.78
C PRO A 266 11.08 -12.12 7.52
N LEU A 267 11.71 -12.98 8.35
CA LEU A 267 11.60 -14.44 8.21
C LEU A 267 10.18 -14.97 8.44
N ALA A 268 9.36 -14.30 9.26
CA ALA A 268 7.97 -14.71 9.47
C ALA A 268 7.14 -14.52 8.19
N PHE A 269 7.41 -13.44 7.44
CA PHE A 269 6.78 -13.21 6.14
C PHE A 269 7.23 -14.25 5.11
N LEU A 270 8.50 -14.62 5.05
CA LEU A 270 8.97 -15.65 4.12
C LEU A 270 8.40 -17.05 4.38
N ASN A 271 8.10 -17.36 5.65
CA ASN A 271 7.54 -18.65 6.02
C ASN A 271 6.05 -18.79 5.67
N ASN A 272 5.37 -17.71 5.28
CA ASN A 272 3.95 -17.71 4.96
C ASN A 272 3.70 -18.27 3.54
N PRO A 273 2.82 -19.27 3.35
CA PRO A 273 2.50 -19.79 2.01
C PRO A 273 1.94 -18.72 1.06
N VAL A 274 1.23 -17.71 1.58
CA VAL A 274 0.69 -16.59 0.79
C VAL A 274 1.82 -15.80 0.12
N THR A 275 2.95 -15.63 0.80
CA THR A 275 4.15 -14.96 0.27
C THR A 275 4.68 -15.67 -0.97
N TYR A 276 4.74 -17.01 -0.94
CA TYR A 276 5.17 -17.79 -2.10
C TYR A 276 4.22 -17.63 -3.28
N ILE A 277 2.90 -17.68 -3.03
CA ILE A 277 1.88 -17.52 -4.07
C ILE A 277 1.98 -16.13 -4.70
N LEU A 278 2.06 -15.08 -3.89
CA LEU A 278 2.19 -13.70 -4.36
C LEU A 278 3.49 -13.47 -5.12
N LEU A 279 4.59 -14.11 -4.72
CA LEU A 279 5.87 -14.06 -5.46
C LEU A 279 5.70 -14.68 -6.86
N VAL A 280 5.05 -15.84 -6.97
CA VAL A 280 4.80 -16.47 -8.28
C VAL A 280 3.90 -15.59 -9.15
N VAL A 281 2.83 -15.01 -8.59
CA VAL A 281 1.94 -14.09 -9.32
C VAL A 281 2.71 -12.87 -9.82
N ALA A 282 3.54 -12.25 -8.97
CA ALA A 282 4.35 -11.10 -9.36
C ALA A 282 5.33 -11.45 -10.49
N LEU A 283 6.06 -12.57 -10.40
CA LEU A 283 6.96 -13.01 -11.46
C LEU A 283 6.21 -13.36 -12.75
N PHE A 284 5.00 -13.92 -12.66
CA PHE A 284 4.17 -14.14 -13.82
C PHE A 284 3.74 -12.84 -14.50
N LEU A 285 3.34 -11.82 -13.72
CA LEU A 285 3.00 -10.51 -14.25
C LEU A 285 4.19 -9.81 -14.90
N GLU A 286 5.38 -9.92 -14.31
CA GLU A 286 6.61 -9.44 -14.94
C GLU A 286 6.87 -10.15 -16.28
N PHE A 287 6.71 -11.48 -16.30
CA PHE A 287 6.85 -12.29 -17.52
C PHE A 287 5.87 -11.90 -18.65
N THR A 288 4.68 -11.38 -18.33
CA THR A 288 3.75 -10.90 -19.37
C THR A 288 4.30 -9.70 -20.18
N GLY A 289 5.32 -9.02 -19.66
CA GLY A 289 5.95 -7.87 -20.31
C GLY A 289 5.12 -6.59 -20.31
N LEU A 290 3.97 -6.56 -19.63
CA LEU A 290 3.11 -5.37 -19.52
C LEU A 290 3.85 -4.17 -18.92
N CYS A 291 4.81 -4.42 -18.04
CA CYS A 291 5.63 -3.40 -17.38
C CYS A 291 7.04 -3.28 -17.97
N SER A 292 7.34 -3.94 -19.10
CA SER A 292 8.69 -3.94 -19.68
C SER A 292 9.21 -2.57 -20.06
N GLY A 293 8.31 -1.62 -20.34
CA GLY A 293 8.67 -0.23 -20.60
C GLY A 293 9.36 0.47 -19.42
N ALA A 294 9.28 -0.08 -18.20
CA ALA A 294 9.99 0.46 -17.05
C ALA A 294 11.49 0.06 -17.01
N TRP A 295 11.90 -0.93 -17.79
CA TRP A 295 13.30 -1.36 -17.90
C TRP A 295 14.11 -0.52 -18.89
N VAL A 296 13.45 0.33 -19.68
CA VAL A 296 14.04 1.16 -20.74
C VAL A 296 14.24 2.58 -20.23
#